data_AF-A0A120G9L9-F1
#
_entry.id   AF-A0A120G9L9-F1
#
_cell.length_a   1.000
_cell.length_b   1.000
_cell.length_c   1.000
_cell.angle_alpha   90.00
_cell.angle_beta   90.00
_cell.angle_gamma   90.00
#
_symmetry.space_group_name_H-M   'P 1'
#
loop_
_entity.id
_entity.type
_entity.pdbx_description
1 polymer ?
#
loop_
_entity_poly.entity_id
_entity_poly.type
_entity_poly.pdbx_seq_one_letter_code
_entity_poly.pdbx_strand_id
1 'polypeptide(L)'
;MNIPSLGADGRRLTVNRGLSDDELVWHFRSGWNVAALNCSTAQFDPITDGYSLYIKKYARPLKRINDRIDKVYRSQAGSRRAAIMAREDKMTGVYNFFALPPARGAFCRETLDISNRFLAAPDVDPAEFARDNFVQLERAFEIFFNDYAAYQQKSASWDAEYGAQYGPSQPGWVAVQNARSRGVEVPTVGTGTADPGATLSTPTATSGFVAEPQTGTQVPVIPADTRFVSQPVSQPLPTEGSDNQ
;
A
#
# COMPACT_ATOMS: atom_id res chain seq x y z
N MET A 1 -6.14 -5.75 -9.37
CA MET A 1 -5.19 -4.62 -9.50
C MET A 1 -4.14 -5.01 -10.51
N ASN A 2 -3.70 -4.09 -11.37
CA ASN A 2 -2.55 -4.33 -12.23
C ASN A 2 -1.28 -3.98 -11.45
N ILE A 3 -0.36 -4.93 -11.35
CA ILE A 3 0.96 -4.71 -10.74
C ILE A 3 2.02 -4.57 -11.84
N PRO A 4 3.12 -3.83 -11.59
CA PRO A 4 4.22 -3.75 -12.55
C PRO A 4 4.74 -5.13 -12.95
N SER A 5 5.00 -5.34 -14.24
CA SER A 5 5.62 -6.58 -14.73
C SER A 5 7.08 -6.68 -14.31
N LEU A 6 7.63 -7.89 -14.35
CA LEU A 6 9.07 -8.12 -14.13
C LEU A 6 9.83 -7.82 -15.43
N GLY A 7 10.98 -7.14 -15.31
CA GLY A 7 11.95 -6.99 -16.38
C GLY A 7 12.84 -8.23 -16.52
N ALA A 8 13.71 -8.23 -17.53
CA ALA A 8 14.66 -9.31 -17.80
C ALA A 8 15.66 -9.56 -16.64
N ASP A 9 15.87 -8.56 -15.79
CA ASP A 9 16.69 -8.60 -14.57
C ASP A 9 15.93 -9.14 -13.34
N GLY A 10 14.68 -9.57 -13.49
CA GLY A 10 13.87 -10.07 -12.38
C GLY A 10 13.38 -8.97 -11.43
N ARG A 11 13.56 -7.69 -11.77
CA ARG A 11 13.06 -6.54 -10.99
C ARG A 11 11.81 -5.96 -11.63
N ARG A 12 10.90 -5.43 -10.80
CA ARG A 12 9.64 -4.83 -11.26
C ARG A 12 9.91 -3.57 -12.11
N LEU A 13 9.17 -3.40 -13.19
CA LEU A 13 9.22 -2.22 -14.07
C LEU A 13 8.39 -1.07 -13.48
N THR A 14 8.94 -0.41 -12.46
CA THR A 14 8.28 0.71 -11.77
C THR A 14 8.73 2.08 -12.32
N VAL A 15 8.08 3.16 -11.86
CA VAL A 15 8.49 4.54 -12.15
C VAL A 15 9.88 4.87 -11.60
N ASN A 16 10.38 4.09 -10.65
CA ASN A 16 11.68 4.27 -9.99
C ASN A 16 12.82 3.48 -10.66
N ARG A 17 12.61 2.95 -11.87
CA ARG A 17 13.64 2.25 -12.63
C ARG A 17 14.46 3.21 -13.50
N GLY A 18 15.77 2.93 -13.60
CA GLY A 18 16.67 3.63 -14.53
C GLY A 18 16.86 5.11 -14.20
N LEU A 19 16.78 5.46 -12.91
CA LEU A 19 16.94 6.84 -12.44
C LEU A 19 18.39 7.29 -12.57
N SER A 20 18.58 8.54 -12.96
CA SER A 20 19.83 9.24 -12.67
C SER A 20 19.99 9.48 -11.16
N ASP A 21 21.22 9.75 -10.70
CA ASP A 21 21.47 10.06 -9.28
C ASP A 21 20.60 11.23 -8.79
N ASP A 22 20.46 12.28 -9.60
CA ASP A 22 19.62 13.44 -9.26
C ASP A 22 18.14 13.05 -9.16
N GLU A 23 17.62 12.26 -10.11
CA GLU A 23 16.24 11.77 -10.06
C GLU A 23 16.02 10.87 -8.86
N LEU A 24 16.96 10.00 -8.50
CA LEU A 24 16.84 9.16 -7.32
C LEU A 24 16.66 10.02 -6.06
N VAL A 25 17.48 11.06 -5.88
CA VAL A 25 17.34 11.98 -4.73
C VAL A 25 15.97 12.67 -4.75
N TRP A 26 15.51 13.09 -5.94
CA TRP A 26 14.20 13.71 -6.09
C TRP A 26 13.03 12.74 -5.80
N HIS A 27 13.13 11.48 -6.24
CA HIS A 27 12.15 10.42 -5.96
C HIS A 27 12.13 10.06 -4.48
N PHE A 28 13.29 9.93 -3.83
CA PHE A 28 13.42 9.70 -2.39
C PHE A 28 12.70 10.79 -1.60
N ARG A 29 12.97 12.06 -1.94
CA ARG A 29 12.31 13.20 -1.30
C ARG A 29 10.79 13.16 -1.50
N SER A 30 10.32 12.80 -2.69
CA SER A 30 8.89 12.66 -2.99
C SER A 30 8.25 11.54 -2.16
N GLY A 31 8.91 10.38 -2.03
CA GLY A 31 8.42 9.29 -1.18
C GLY A 31 8.34 9.70 0.29
N TRP A 32 9.39 10.31 0.85
CA TRP A 32 9.36 10.78 2.24
C TRP A 32 8.28 11.86 2.45
N ASN A 33 8.04 12.74 1.47
CA ASN A 33 6.92 13.67 1.52
C ASN A 33 5.56 12.96 1.60
N VAL A 34 5.35 11.94 0.77
CA VAL A 34 4.11 11.14 0.80
C VAL A 34 3.95 10.46 2.15
N ALA A 35 5.02 9.93 2.74
CA ALA A 35 4.98 9.35 4.09
C ALA A 35 4.58 10.39 5.15
N ALA A 36 5.20 11.57 5.13
CA ALA A 36 4.88 12.66 6.06
C ALA A 36 3.40 13.11 5.97
N LEU A 37 2.76 12.95 4.81
CA LEU A 37 1.34 13.26 4.62
C LEU A 37 0.39 12.12 5.03
N ASN A 38 0.80 10.86 4.85
CA ASN A 38 -0.11 9.71 4.93
C ASN A 38 0.08 8.83 6.17
N CYS A 39 1.17 9.01 6.92
CA CYS A 39 1.49 8.26 8.13
C CYS A 39 1.13 9.07 9.38
N SER A 40 -0.17 9.25 9.63
CA SER A 40 -0.70 10.27 10.56
C SER A 40 -0.95 9.82 12.01
N THR A 41 -0.69 8.56 12.36
CA THR A 41 -0.82 8.10 13.76
C THR A 41 0.38 8.56 14.59
N ALA A 42 0.20 8.90 15.87
CA ALA A 42 1.25 9.44 16.75
C ALA A 42 2.59 8.68 16.74
N GLN A 43 2.55 7.34 16.60
CA GLN A 43 3.77 6.52 16.46
C GLN A 43 4.65 6.88 15.25
N PHE A 44 4.12 7.60 14.27
CA PHE A 44 4.79 8.01 13.04
C PHE A 44 5.14 9.50 13.01
N ASP A 45 4.89 10.25 14.08
CA ASP A 45 5.26 11.68 14.19
C ASP A 45 6.72 11.98 13.80
N PRO A 46 7.72 11.13 14.14
CA PRO A 46 9.11 11.36 13.73
C PRO A 46 9.32 11.43 12.21
N ILE A 47 8.41 10.88 11.40
CA ILE A 47 8.48 10.98 9.94
C ILE A 47 8.36 12.43 9.48
N THR A 48 7.38 13.15 10.03
CA THR A 48 7.13 14.55 9.69
C THR A 48 8.23 15.45 10.21
N ASP A 49 8.73 15.19 11.42
CA ASP A 49 9.84 15.93 12.02
C ASP A 49 11.13 15.74 11.21
N GLY A 50 11.48 14.49 10.88
CA GLY A 50 12.64 14.15 10.08
C GLY A 50 12.59 14.77 8.69
N TYR A 51 11.46 14.64 7.99
CA TYR A 51 11.27 15.24 6.66
C TYR A 51 11.41 16.77 6.71
N SER A 52 10.75 17.41 7.67
CA SER A 52 10.77 18.88 7.83
C SER A 52 12.17 19.39 8.13
N LEU A 53 12.92 18.71 8.99
CA LEU A 53 14.33 19.02 9.26
C LEU A 53 15.19 18.83 8.01
N TYR A 54 15.03 17.72 7.29
CA TYR A 54 15.80 17.39 6.09
C TYR A 54 15.65 18.47 5.02
N ILE A 55 14.42 18.84 4.65
CA ILE A 55 14.20 19.85 3.60
C ILE A 55 14.67 21.24 4.01
N LYS A 56 14.56 21.59 5.30
CA LYS A 56 15.00 22.90 5.82
C LYS A 56 16.52 22.99 5.84
N LYS A 57 17.18 21.97 6.38
CA LYS A 57 18.65 21.91 6.51
C LYS A 57 19.34 21.87 5.15
N TYR A 58 18.77 21.10 4.21
CA TYR A 58 19.38 20.83 2.91
C TYR A 58 18.71 21.57 1.74
N ALA A 59 17.99 22.68 2.01
CA ALA A 59 17.28 23.44 0.99
C ALA A 59 18.15 23.84 -0.22
N ARG A 60 19.39 24.30 0.04
CA ARG A 60 20.34 24.73 -1.01
C ARG A 60 20.80 23.57 -1.91
N PRO A 61 21.38 22.46 -1.39
CA PRO A 61 21.77 21.34 -2.24
C PRO A 61 20.58 20.68 -2.95
N LEU A 62 19.43 20.52 -2.29
CA LEU A 62 18.21 19.98 -2.92
C LEU A 62 17.71 20.87 -4.07
N LYS A 63 17.77 22.19 -3.92
CA LYS A 63 17.46 23.11 -5.02
C LYS A 63 18.38 22.91 -6.22
N ARG A 64 19.70 22.76 -6.00
CA ARG A 64 20.66 22.54 -7.08
C ARG A 64 20.39 21.25 -7.84
N ILE A 65 20.01 20.18 -7.14
CA ILE A 65 19.57 18.92 -7.74
C ILE A 65 18.35 19.16 -8.63
N ASN A 66 17.32 19.83 -8.10
CA ASN A 66 16.12 20.14 -8.89
C ASN A 66 16.42 20.99 -10.14
N ASP A 67 17.29 22.00 -10.02
CA ASP A 67 17.68 22.84 -11.15
C ASP A 67 18.40 22.03 -12.25
N ARG A 68 19.17 20.99 -11.89
CA ARG A 68 19.82 20.08 -12.84
C ARG A 68 18.80 19.16 -13.53
N ILE A 69 17.86 18.60 -12.79
CA ILE A 69 16.76 17.79 -13.36
C ILE A 69 15.98 18.64 -14.37
N ASP A 70 15.56 19.84 -14.00
CA ASP A 70 14.85 20.75 -14.89
C ASP A 70 15.62 21.05 -16.18
N LYS A 71 16.95 21.18 -16.09
CA LYS A 71 17.82 21.37 -17.26
C LYS A 71 17.80 20.15 -18.18
N VAL A 72 17.83 18.94 -17.62
CA VAL A 72 17.76 17.68 -18.39
C VAL A 72 16.44 17.60 -19.16
N TYR A 73 15.30 17.78 -18.48
CA TYR A 73 13.98 17.74 -19.13
C TYR A 73 13.84 18.81 -20.23
N ARG A 74 14.40 20.01 -20.03
CA ARG A 74 14.42 21.06 -21.06
C ARG A 74 15.30 20.70 -22.26
N SER A 75 16.41 20.01 -22.04
CA SER A 75 17.34 19.61 -23.11
C SER A 75 16.80 18.49 -24.00
N GLN A 76 15.92 17.63 -23.45
CA GLN A 76 15.36 16.48 -24.15
C GLN A 76 14.03 16.81 -24.87
N ALA A 77 13.38 17.91 -24.50
CA ALA A 77 12.08 18.28 -25.05
C ALA A 77 12.19 19.25 -26.22
N GLY A 78 11.36 19.05 -27.26
CA GLY A 78 11.27 19.96 -28.40
C GLY A 78 10.65 21.34 -28.08
N SER A 79 10.14 21.55 -26.87
CA SER A 79 9.65 22.86 -26.40
C SER A 79 9.63 22.93 -24.87
N ARG A 80 9.56 24.16 -24.33
CA ARG A 80 9.40 24.40 -22.89
C ARG A 80 8.13 23.73 -22.33
N ARG A 81 7.01 23.79 -23.06
CA ARG A 81 5.75 23.17 -22.62
C ARG A 81 5.87 21.66 -22.56
N ALA A 82 6.52 21.04 -23.55
CA ALA A 82 6.76 19.60 -23.55
C ALA A 82 7.64 19.17 -22.38
N ALA A 83 8.69 19.95 -22.05
CA ALA A 83 9.54 19.67 -20.88
C ALA A 83 8.74 19.68 -19.56
N ILE A 84 7.85 20.66 -19.39
CA ILE A 84 7.01 20.78 -18.20
C ILE A 84 6.06 19.58 -18.13
N MET A 85 5.36 19.24 -19.21
CA MET A 85 4.41 18.12 -19.21
C MET A 85 5.11 16.78 -18.91
N ALA A 86 6.28 16.53 -19.49
CA ALA A 86 7.04 15.31 -19.22
C ALA A 86 7.48 15.22 -17.75
N ARG A 87 7.87 16.35 -17.16
CA ARG A 87 8.24 16.40 -15.73
C ARG A 87 7.02 16.19 -14.84
N GLU A 88 5.89 16.85 -15.10
CA GLU A 88 4.67 16.68 -14.30
C GLU A 88 4.10 15.26 -14.39
N ASP A 89 4.13 14.62 -15.56
CA ASP A 89 3.72 13.21 -15.72
C ASP A 89 4.58 12.28 -14.87
N LYS A 90 5.91 12.46 -14.92
CA LYS A 90 6.84 11.73 -14.05
C LYS A 90 6.55 11.99 -12.58
N MET A 91 6.32 13.24 -12.19
CA MET A 91 5.97 13.63 -10.82
C MET A 91 4.73 12.87 -10.35
N THR A 92 3.64 12.94 -11.11
CA THR A 92 2.39 12.24 -10.80
C THR A 92 2.60 10.74 -10.65
N GLY A 93 3.37 10.12 -11.55
CA GLY A 93 3.71 8.69 -11.46
C GLY A 93 4.42 8.31 -10.15
N VAL A 94 5.37 9.12 -9.70
CA VAL A 94 6.12 8.89 -8.45
C VAL A 94 5.23 9.04 -7.22
N TYR A 95 4.42 10.10 -7.17
CA TYR A 95 3.48 10.31 -6.07
C TYR A 95 2.45 9.18 -5.99
N ASN A 96 1.89 8.76 -7.14
CA ASN A 96 0.95 7.65 -7.20
C ASN A 96 1.59 6.33 -6.75
N PHE A 97 2.86 6.10 -7.10
CA PHE A 97 3.60 4.94 -6.62
C PHE A 97 3.71 4.95 -5.09
N PHE A 98 4.26 6.01 -4.50
CA PHE A 98 4.44 6.05 -3.04
C PHE A 98 3.11 6.13 -2.26
N ALA A 99 2.02 6.54 -2.91
CA ALA A 99 0.69 6.60 -2.33
C ALA A 99 -0.12 5.28 -2.44
N LEU A 100 0.47 4.17 -2.92
CA LEU A 100 -0.21 2.88 -3.03
C LEU A 100 -0.81 2.43 -1.67
N PRO A 101 -2.15 2.44 -1.51
CA PRO A 101 -2.79 2.13 -0.23
C PRO A 101 -2.42 0.76 0.37
N PRO A 102 -2.31 -0.35 -0.40
CA PRO A 102 -2.04 -1.65 0.19
C PRO A 102 -0.61 -1.78 0.73
N ALA A 103 0.34 -0.96 0.27
CA ALA A 103 1.71 -0.95 0.78
C ALA A 103 1.91 0.02 1.96
N ARG A 104 0.94 0.92 2.22
CA ARG A 104 1.08 2.07 3.14
C ARG A 104 1.55 1.68 4.54
N GLY A 105 1.02 0.60 5.12
CA GLY A 105 1.37 0.18 6.48
C GLY A 105 2.86 -0.19 6.63
N ALA A 106 3.39 -0.96 5.67
CA ALA A 106 4.81 -1.30 5.63
C ALA A 106 5.66 -0.07 5.28
N PHE A 107 5.19 0.75 4.34
CA PHE A 107 5.88 1.97 3.92
C PHE A 107 6.08 2.97 5.07
N CYS A 108 5.06 3.17 5.92
CA CYS A 108 5.18 4.02 7.10
C CYS A 108 6.21 3.48 8.09
N ARG A 109 6.32 2.15 8.26
CA ARG A 109 7.33 1.54 9.15
C ARG A 109 8.76 1.71 8.62
N GLU A 110 8.98 1.46 7.33
CA GLU A 110 10.29 1.67 6.71
C GLU A 110 10.71 3.14 6.78
N THR A 111 9.77 4.06 6.52
CA THR A 111 10.07 5.49 6.57
C THR A 111 10.28 5.98 8.00
N LEU A 112 9.61 5.40 9.00
CA LEU A 112 9.87 5.68 10.41
C LEU A 112 11.31 5.33 10.80
N ASP A 113 11.82 4.18 10.39
CA ASP A 113 13.22 3.78 10.64
C ASP A 113 14.21 4.78 10.01
N ILE A 114 14.01 5.12 8.72
CA ILE A 114 14.81 6.12 8.01
C ILE A 114 14.79 7.46 8.76
N SER A 115 13.61 7.89 9.23
CA SER A 115 13.43 9.17 9.91
C SER A 115 14.11 9.20 11.27
N ASN A 116 14.01 8.13 12.05
CA ASN A 116 14.68 8.01 13.34
C ASN A 116 16.21 8.03 13.19
N ARG A 117 16.76 7.33 12.19
CA ARG A 117 18.20 7.36 11.91
C ARG A 117 18.67 8.75 11.49
N PHE A 118 17.90 9.44 10.66
CA PHE A 118 18.19 10.82 10.29
C PHE A 118 18.16 11.78 11.48
N LEU A 119 17.14 11.67 12.33
CA LEU A 119 17.00 12.53 13.53
C LEU A 119 18.13 12.28 14.54
N ALA A 120 18.64 11.05 14.64
CA ALA A 120 19.77 10.71 15.50
C ALA A 120 21.11 11.29 15.00
N ALA A 121 21.31 11.38 13.68
CA ALA A 121 22.53 11.89 13.07
C ALA A 121 22.20 12.78 11.84
N PRO A 122 21.77 14.03 12.06
CA PRO A 122 21.24 14.87 10.98
C PRO A 122 22.33 15.58 10.16
N ASP A 123 23.62 15.34 10.42
CA ASP A 123 24.76 15.92 9.68
C ASP A 123 25.28 14.93 8.64
N VAL A 124 24.51 14.78 7.56
CA VAL A 124 24.79 13.90 6.41
C VAL A 124 24.99 14.68 5.11
N ASP A 125 25.55 14.04 4.08
CA ASP A 125 25.33 14.50 2.70
C ASP A 125 23.91 14.09 2.27
N PRO A 126 23.06 15.03 1.81
CA PRO A 126 21.66 14.72 1.51
C PRO A 126 21.50 13.82 0.29
N ALA A 127 22.39 13.92 -0.71
CA ALA A 127 22.29 13.09 -1.90
C ALA A 127 22.73 11.66 -1.60
N GLU A 128 23.79 11.48 -0.82
CA GLU A 128 24.23 10.18 -0.32
C GLU A 128 23.19 9.56 0.60
N PHE A 129 22.66 10.31 1.57
CA PHE A 129 21.59 9.84 2.45
C PHE A 129 20.38 9.33 1.66
N ALA A 130 19.94 10.07 0.64
CA ALA A 130 18.85 9.63 -0.21
C ALA A 130 19.18 8.35 -0.99
N ARG A 131 20.39 8.25 -1.56
CA ARG A 131 20.86 7.05 -2.27
C ARG A 131 20.90 5.81 -1.39
N ASP A 132 21.45 5.95 -0.19
CA ASP A 132 21.63 4.84 0.75
C ASP A 132 20.30 4.31 1.28
N ASN A 133 19.28 5.17 1.38
CA ASN A 133 17.99 4.80 1.95
C ASN A 133 16.90 4.52 0.92
N PHE A 134 17.15 4.73 -0.37
CA PHE A 134 16.11 4.59 -1.40
C PHE A 134 15.58 3.15 -1.51
N VAL A 135 16.47 2.15 -1.50
CA VAL A 135 16.07 0.73 -1.58
C VAL A 135 15.18 0.34 -0.39
N GLN A 136 15.48 0.85 0.81
CA GLN A 136 14.64 0.60 1.98
C GLN A 136 13.27 1.28 1.85
N LEU A 137 13.24 2.52 1.35
CA LEU A 137 11.99 3.25 1.11
C LEU A 137 11.07 2.50 0.12
N GLU A 138 11.64 1.83 -0.88
CA GLU A 138 10.90 1.05 -1.88
C GLU A 138 10.47 -0.35 -1.41
N ARG A 139 11.12 -0.90 -0.38
CA ARG A 139 10.95 -2.29 0.07
C ARG A 139 9.49 -2.67 0.30
N ALA A 140 8.70 -1.78 0.91
CA ALA A 140 7.29 -2.01 1.19
C ALA A 140 6.47 -2.31 -0.08
N PHE A 141 6.81 -1.66 -1.19
CA PHE A 141 6.11 -1.83 -2.46
C PHE A 141 6.57 -3.11 -3.18
N GLU A 142 7.87 -3.42 -3.15
CA GLU A 142 8.40 -4.67 -3.69
C GLU A 142 7.77 -5.90 -3.01
N ILE A 143 7.69 -5.90 -1.68
CA ILE A 143 7.03 -6.95 -0.90
C ILE A 143 5.57 -7.09 -1.32
N PHE A 144 4.82 -5.98 -1.33
CA PHE A 144 3.42 -6.00 -1.73
C PHE A 144 3.22 -6.56 -3.15
N PHE A 145 4.01 -6.13 -4.13
CA PHE A 145 3.87 -6.64 -5.51
C PHE A 145 4.17 -8.13 -5.62
N ASN A 146 5.14 -8.64 -4.86
CA ASN A 146 5.47 -10.05 -4.86
C ASN A 146 4.38 -10.89 -4.18
N ASP A 147 3.88 -10.44 -3.03
CA ASP A 147 2.77 -11.09 -2.33
C ASP A 147 1.49 -11.10 -3.17
N TYR A 148 1.20 -9.97 -3.84
CA TYR A 148 0.02 -9.87 -4.71
C TYR A 148 0.15 -10.75 -5.95
N ALA A 149 1.35 -10.86 -6.55
CA ALA A 149 1.58 -11.79 -7.66
C ALA A 149 1.39 -13.24 -7.23
N ALA A 150 1.91 -13.62 -6.06
CA ALA A 150 1.73 -14.96 -5.50
C ALA A 150 0.24 -15.24 -5.21
N TYR A 151 -0.49 -14.24 -4.68
CA TYR A 151 -1.94 -14.32 -4.52
C TYR A 151 -2.64 -14.58 -5.85
N GLN A 152 -2.36 -13.80 -6.90
CA GLN A 152 -2.98 -13.96 -8.22
C GLN A 152 -2.75 -15.37 -8.78
N GLN A 153 -1.54 -15.90 -8.66
CA GLN A 153 -1.21 -17.26 -9.07
C GLN A 153 -2.01 -18.31 -8.29
N LYS A 154 -2.06 -18.19 -6.96
CA LYS A 154 -2.82 -19.12 -6.10
C LYS A 154 -4.32 -19.06 -6.35
N SER A 155 -4.86 -17.86 -6.60
CA SER A 155 -6.26 -17.65 -6.96
C SER A 155 -6.59 -18.38 -8.26
N ALA A 156 -5.74 -18.20 -9.28
CA ALA A 156 -5.92 -18.84 -10.58
C ALA A 156 -5.78 -20.37 -10.51
N SER A 157 -4.86 -20.91 -9.71
CA SER A 157 -4.75 -22.36 -9.53
C SER A 157 -5.96 -22.94 -8.81
N TRP A 158 -6.49 -22.23 -7.80
CA TRP A 158 -7.71 -22.64 -7.12
C TRP A 158 -8.91 -22.60 -8.07
N ASP A 159 -9.03 -21.57 -8.91
CA ASP A 159 -10.09 -21.48 -9.92
C ASP A 159 -10.04 -22.61 -10.94
N ALA A 160 -8.84 -23.01 -11.37
CA ALA A 160 -8.66 -24.10 -12.30
C ALA A 160 -9.09 -25.46 -11.69
N GLU A 161 -8.84 -25.65 -10.39
CA GLU A 161 -9.13 -26.91 -9.70
C GLU A 161 -10.59 -26.98 -9.20
N TYR A 162 -11.11 -25.88 -8.67
CA TYR A 162 -12.35 -25.84 -7.89
C TYR A 162 -13.43 -24.92 -8.48
N GLY A 163 -13.08 -24.10 -9.48
CA GLY A 163 -13.98 -23.06 -9.99
C GLY A 163 -15.26 -23.58 -10.63
N ALA A 164 -15.24 -24.81 -11.18
CA ALA A 164 -16.44 -25.45 -11.72
C ALA A 164 -17.45 -25.83 -10.62
N GLN A 165 -16.97 -26.20 -9.42
CA GLN A 165 -17.81 -26.65 -8.32
C GLN A 165 -18.24 -25.50 -7.41
N TYR A 166 -17.33 -24.57 -7.13
CA TYR A 166 -17.54 -23.51 -6.14
C TYR A 166 -17.67 -22.11 -6.74
N GLY A 167 -17.55 -21.97 -8.07
CA GLY A 167 -17.49 -20.69 -8.75
C GLY A 167 -16.09 -20.05 -8.70
N PRO A 168 -15.84 -19.00 -9.50
CA PRO A 168 -14.55 -18.33 -9.54
C PRO A 168 -14.24 -17.64 -8.21
N SER A 169 -12.96 -17.62 -7.84
CA SER A 169 -12.41 -16.94 -6.70
C SER A 169 -12.69 -15.45 -6.83
N GLN A 170 -13.64 -14.97 -6.02
CA GLN A 170 -14.01 -13.57 -5.99
C GLN A 170 -13.32 -12.89 -4.81
N PRO A 171 -12.94 -11.59 -4.94
CA PRO A 171 -12.65 -10.78 -3.77
C PRO A 171 -13.82 -10.93 -2.77
N GLY A 172 -13.54 -11.18 -1.49
CA GLY A 172 -14.58 -11.57 -0.52
C GLY A 172 -15.80 -10.63 -0.50
N TRP A 173 -15.61 -9.33 -0.77
CA TRP A 173 -16.71 -8.37 -0.88
C TRP A 173 -17.65 -8.63 -2.08
N VAL A 174 -17.14 -9.08 -3.23
CA VAL A 174 -17.96 -9.43 -4.40
C VAL A 174 -18.78 -10.70 -4.13
N ALA A 175 -18.18 -11.69 -3.45
CA ALA A 175 -18.92 -12.87 -3.01
C ALA A 175 -20.07 -12.49 -2.05
N VAL A 176 -19.79 -11.60 -1.10
CA VAL A 176 -20.79 -11.05 -0.16
C VAL A 176 -21.91 -10.28 -0.89
N GLN A 177 -21.58 -9.41 -1.84
CA GLN A 177 -22.60 -8.67 -2.59
C GLN A 177 -23.48 -9.59 -3.46
N ASN A 178 -22.87 -10.59 -4.11
CA ASN A 178 -23.61 -11.57 -4.89
C ASN A 178 -24.50 -12.47 -4.01
N ALA A 179 -24.05 -12.81 -2.80
CA ALA A 179 -24.87 -13.53 -1.84
C ALA A 179 -26.09 -12.69 -1.42
N ARG A 180 -25.88 -11.40 -1.09
CA ARG A 180 -26.96 -10.45 -0.78
C ARG A 180 -27.97 -10.31 -1.93
N SER A 181 -27.50 -10.18 -3.17
CA SER A 181 -28.39 -10.02 -4.33
C SER A 181 -29.19 -11.28 -4.64
N ARG A 182 -28.70 -12.46 -4.24
CA ARG A 182 -29.39 -13.75 -4.36
C ARG A 182 -30.28 -14.07 -3.15
N GLY A 183 -30.40 -13.16 -2.18
CA GLY A 183 -31.19 -13.37 -0.97
C GLY A 183 -30.59 -14.40 -0.01
N VAL A 184 -29.30 -14.75 -0.17
CA VAL A 184 -28.58 -15.59 0.79
C VAL A 184 -28.28 -14.75 2.03
N GLU A 185 -28.63 -15.26 3.20
CA GLU A 185 -28.35 -14.60 4.47
C GLU A 185 -26.82 -14.44 4.63
N VAL A 186 -26.36 -13.20 4.56
CA VAL A 186 -24.95 -12.87 4.82
C VAL A 186 -24.86 -12.41 6.27
N PRO A 187 -23.95 -12.94 7.08
CA PRO A 187 -23.72 -12.47 8.44
C PRO A 187 -23.58 -10.94 8.48
N THR A 188 -24.54 -10.28 9.09
CA THR A 188 -24.55 -8.82 9.27
C THR A 188 -24.09 -8.50 10.68
N VAL A 189 -23.11 -7.61 10.78
CA VAL A 189 -22.61 -7.15 12.06
C VAL A 189 -23.74 -6.42 12.79
N GLY A 190 -24.16 -6.88 13.97
CA GLY A 190 -25.17 -6.21 14.82
C GLY A 190 -26.56 -6.85 14.87
N THR A 191 -26.87 -7.84 14.03
CA THR A 191 -27.98 -8.78 14.32
C THR A 191 -27.41 -9.85 15.24
N GLY A 192 -27.98 -10.06 16.43
CA GLY A 192 -27.42 -10.83 17.56
C GLY A 192 -26.96 -12.28 17.33
N THR A 193 -26.81 -12.73 16.09
CA THR A 193 -26.24 -13.99 15.62
C THR A 193 -24.85 -13.86 14.98
N ALA A 194 -24.33 -12.65 14.73
CA ALA A 194 -22.99 -12.44 14.18
C ALA A 194 -22.21 -11.40 14.97
N ASP A 195 -21.63 -11.82 16.10
CA ASP A 195 -20.57 -11.10 16.79
C ASP A 195 -19.27 -11.24 15.98
N PRO A 196 -18.68 -10.15 15.43
CA PRO A 196 -17.38 -10.20 14.78
C PRO A 196 -16.26 -10.73 15.68
N GLY A 197 -16.42 -10.64 17.01
CA GLY A 197 -15.51 -11.28 17.97
C GLY A 197 -15.54 -12.81 17.88
N ALA A 198 -16.66 -13.40 17.44
CA ALA A 198 -16.83 -14.86 17.28
C ALA A 198 -16.26 -15.40 15.96
N THR A 199 -15.96 -14.54 14.98
CA THR A 199 -15.32 -14.94 13.71
C THR A 199 -13.79 -14.89 13.79
N LEU A 200 -13.24 -14.39 14.88
CA LEU A 200 -11.81 -14.42 15.17
C LEU A 200 -11.45 -15.69 15.94
N SER A 201 -10.39 -16.36 15.52
CA SER A 201 -9.83 -17.51 16.24
C SER A 201 -9.32 -17.15 17.64
N THR A 202 -9.11 -15.86 17.92
CA THR A 202 -8.80 -15.33 19.25
C THR A 202 -9.65 -14.07 19.49
N PRO A 203 -10.50 -14.02 20.54
CA PRO A 203 -11.34 -12.86 20.82
C PRO A 203 -10.47 -11.62 21.06
N THR A 204 -10.57 -10.63 20.19
CA THR A 204 -9.89 -9.33 20.37
C THR A 204 -10.88 -8.34 20.97
N ALA A 205 -10.48 -7.61 22.01
CA ALA A 205 -11.34 -6.62 22.66
C ALA A 205 -11.74 -5.52 21.67
N THR A 206 -13.03 -5.29 21.52
CA THR A 206 -13.62 -4.19 20.73
C THR A 206 -13.11 -2.85 21.27
N SER A 207 -12.49 -2.03 20.41
CA SER A 207 -11.95 -0.73 20.81
C SER A 207 -12.99 0.41 20.77
N GLY A 208 -14.18 0.15 20.23
CA GLY A 208 -15.28 1.10 20.13
C GLY A 208 -16.33 0.64 19.11
N PHE A 209 -17.34 1.48 18.85
CA PHE A 209 -18.36 1.20 17.83
C PHE A 209 -18.51 2.41 16.89
N VAL A 210 -18.75 2.14 15.61
CA VAL A 210 -19.10 3.15 14.60
C VAL A 210 -20.52 2.87 14.12
N ALA A 211 -21.39 3.88 14.18
CA ALA A 211 -22.74 3.74 13.65
C ALA A 211 -22.72 3.76 12.12
N GLU A 212 -23.27 2.72 11.48
CA GLU A 212 -23.45 2.67 10.04
C GLU A 212 -24.48 3.74 9.60
N PRO A 213 -24.16 4.61 8.61
CA PRO A 213 -25.01 5.75 8.26
C PRO A 213 -26.41 5.41 7.74
N GLN A 214 -26.60 4.22 7.16
CA GLN A 214 -27.88 3.85 6.52
C GLN A 214 -28.83 3.10 7.45
N THR A 215 -28.27 2.31 8.37
CA THR A 215 -29.06 1.40 9.22
C THR A 215 -29.02 1.79 10.70
N GLY A 216 -28.10 2.68 11.10
CA GLY A 216 -27.85 3.02 12.51
C GLY A 216 -27.16 1.90 13.29
N THR A 217 -26.74 0.83 12.63
CA THR A 217 -26.15 -0.35 13.27
C THR A 217 -24.79 -0.02 13.87
N GLN A 218 -24.57 -0.38 15.14
CA GLN A 218 -23.29 -0.18 15.80
C GLN A 218 -22.29 -1.26 15.36
N VAL A 219 -21.34 -0.87 14.52
CA VAL A 219 -20.27 -1.74 14.02
C VAL A 219 -19.07 -1.67 14.99
N PRO A 220 -18.72 -2.76 15.71
CA PRO A 220 -17.54 -2.80 16.56
C PRO A 220 -16.26 -2.58 15.75
N VAL A 221 -15.42 -1.67 16.23
CA VAL A 221 -14.08 -1.43 15.72
C VAL A 221 -13.16 -2.45 16.39
N ILE A 222 -12.62 -3.37 15.58
CA ILE A 222 -11.58 -4.29 16.03
C ILE A 222 -10.24 -3.70 15.60
N PRO A 223 -9.32 -3.44 16.55
CA PRO A 223 -7.98 -2.99 16.19
C PRO A 223 -7.27 -4.10 15.40
N ALA A 224 -6.99 -3.84 14.12
CA ALA A 224 -6.26 -4.78 13.28
C ALA A 224 -4.78 -4.82 13.72
N ASP A 225 -4.32 -5.94 14.26
CA ASP A 225 -2.89 -6.17 14.44
C ASP A 225 -2.25 -6.43 13.08
N THR A 226 -1.53 -5.43 12.56
CA THR A 226 -0.83 -5.52 11.27
C THR A 226 0.31 -6.55 11.23
N ARG A 227 0.59 -7.24 12.33
CA ARG A 227 1.55 -8.35 12.42
C ARG A 227 0.92 -9.72 12.12
N PHE A 228 -0.40 -9.83 12.07
CA PHE A 228 -1.10 -11.09 11.82
C PHE A 228 -1.49 -11.26 10.34
N VAL A 229 -1.23 -12.46 9.81
CA VAL A 229 -1.79 -12.92 8.53
C VAL A 229 -2.99 -13.81 8.85
N SER A 230 -4.19 -13.36 8.54
CA SER A 230 -5.40 -14.17 8.68
C SER A 230 -5.34 -15.33 7.68
N GLN A 231 -5.40 -16.58 8.15
CA GLN A 231 -5.67 -17.70 7.26
C GLN A 231 -7.16 -17.71 6.92
N PRO A 232 -7.55 -17.95 5.65
CA PRO A 232 -8.95 -18.04 5.27
C PRO A 232 -9.57 -19.25 5.99
N VAL A 233 -10.65 -19.01 6.73
CA VAL A 233 -11.48 -20.08 7.27
C VAL A 233 -12.26 -20.67 6.10
N SER A 234 -11.85 -21.84 5.62
CA SER A 234 -12.67 -22.64 4.70
C SER A 234 -13.79 -23.29 5.50
N GLN A 235 -14.94 -22.62 5.58
CA GLN A 235 -16.14 -23.22 6.16
C GLN A 235 -16.82 -24.04 5.04
N PRO A 236 -16.84 -25.38 5.12
CA PRO A 236 -17.58 -26.18 4.15
C PRO A 236 -19.08 -25.84 4.26
N LEU A 237 -19.70 -25.51 3.12
CA LEU A 237 -21.15 -25.38 3.05
C LEU A 237 -21.79 -26.75 3.37
N PRO A 238 -22.84 -26.82 4.20
CA PRO A 238 -23.57 -28.06 4.41
C PRO A 238 -24.09 -28.57 3.06
N THR A 239 -23.71 -29.78 2.65
CA THR A 239 -24.41 -30.47 1.58
C THR A 239 -25.82 -30.75 2.07
N GLU A 240 -26.82 -30.19 1.40
CA GLU A 240 -28.21 -30.58 1.62
C GLU A 240 -28.29 -32.10 1.55
N GLY A 241 -28.80 -32.68 2.64
CA GLY A 241 -28.95 -34.12 2.78
C GLY A 241 -29.76 -34.67 1.63
N SER A 242 -29.22 -35.71 1.02
CA SER A 242 -29.92 -36.65 0.16
C SER A 242 -31.30 -37.00 0.71
N ASP A 243 -32.35 -36.74 -0.08
CA ASP A 243 -33.60 -37.48 0.02
C ASP A 243 -33.31 -38.99 0.00
N ASN A 244 -33.81 -39.71 1.01
CA ASN A 244 -34.30 -41.08 0.88
C ASN A 244 -34.90 -41.62 2.20
N GLN A 245 -36.23 -41.52 2.30
CA GLN A 245 -37.22 -42.54 2.72
C GLN A 245 -38.40 -41.93 3.49
#